data_AF-A0A4U1EUF8-F1
#
_entry.id   AF-A0A4U1EUF8-F1
#
_cell.length_a   1.000
_cell.length_b   1.000
_cell.length_c   1.000
_cell.angle_alpha   90.00
_cell.angle_beta   90.00
_cell.angle_gamma   90.00
#
_symmetry.space_group_name_H-M   'P 1'
#
loop_
_entity.id
_entity.type
_entity.pdbx_description
1 polymer ?
#
loop_
_entity_poly.entity_id
_entity_poly.type
_entity_poly.pdbx_seq_one_letter_code
_entity_poly.pdbx_strand_id
1 'polypeptide(L)'
;MLRKPDIDLNKRAGELTEEEVECVITTMQNPHQYMIPDWFFNRQKDVTDGKHSQVLANGLDNKLHENLEQMKKIGAHRGLCHFRGLCVRGQHTKTTGRHGCTMHVSKKK
;
A
#
# COMPACT_ATOMS: atom_id res chain seq x y z
N MET A 1 12.17 -8.46 -4.40
CA MET A 1 12.98 -7.31 -3.94
C MET A 1 14.44 -7.72 -3.82
N LEU A 2 14.84 -8.62 -2.91
CA LEU A 2 16.26 -8.97 -2.66
C LEU A 2 17.04 -9.65 -3.81
N ARG A 3 16.34 -10.31 -4.75
CA ARG A 3 16.97 -10.98 -5.91
C ARG A 3 17.55 -10.01 -6.95
N LYS A 4 17.14 -8.73 -6.94
CA LYS A 4 17.61 -7.72 -7.90
C LYS A 4 18.93 -7.05 -7.46
N PRO A 5 19.12 -6.68 -6.18
CA PRO A 5 20.42 -6.22 -5.69
C PRO A 5 21.42 -7.37 -5.40
N ASP A 6 21.17 -8.59 -5.91
CA ASP A 6 22.03 -9.77 -5.74
C ASP A 6 22.41 -10.11 -4.28
N ILE A 7 21.47 -9.90 -3.35
CA ILE A 7 21.64 -10.26 -1.94
C ILE A 7 21.19 -11.71 -1.72
N ASP A 8 21.99 -12.48 -0.98
CA ASP A 8 21.64 -13.86 -0.63
C ASP A 8 20.40 -13.90 0.28
N LEU A 9 19.42 -14.70 -0.16
CA LEU A 9 18.13 -14.88 0.51
C LEU A 9 18.24 -15.69 1.81
N ASN A 10 19.33 -16.45 1.99
CA ASN A 10 19.53 -17.32 3.15
C ASN A 10 20.28 -16.62 4.30
N LYS A 11 20.89 -15.46 4.06
CA LYS A 11 21.53 -14.64 5.10
C LYS A 11 20.51 -14.16 6.12
N ARG A 12 20.92 -14.06 7.39
CA ARG A 12 20.04 -13.51 8.45
C ARG A 12 19.98 -11.99 8.35
N ALA A 13 18.84 -11.40 8.72
CA ALA A 13 18.65 -9.96 8.64
C ALA A 13 19.66 -9.12 9.46
N GLY A 14 20.26 -9.70 10.51
CA GLY A 14 21.31 -9.05 11.31
C GLY A 14 22.72 -9.16 10.73
N GLU A 15 22.90 -9.91 9.64
CA GLU A 15 24.20 -10.11 8.96
C GLU A 15 24.34 -9.22 7.72
N LEU A 16 23.32 -8.43 7.39
CA LEU A 16 23.33 -7.49 6.28
C LEU A 16 24.31 -6.35 6.56
N THR A 17 25.16 -6.04 5.59
CA THR A 17 26.01 -4.85 5.66
C THR A 17 25.17 -3.59 5.39
N GLU A 18 25.64 -2.43 5.85
CA GLU A 18 24.95 -1.15 5.59
C GLU A 18 24.81 -0.89 4.07
N GLU A 19 25.82 -1.27 3.28
CA GLU A 19 25.78 -1.18 1.82
C GLU A 19 24.66 -2.03 1.21
N GLU A 20 24.47 -3.26 1.68
CA GLU A 20 23.38 -4.14 1.23
C GLU A 20 22.02 -3.52 1.60
N VAL A 21 21.90 -2.89 2.77
CA VAL A 21 20.67 -2.20 3.22
C VAL A 21 20.37 -1.00 2.33
N GLU A 22 21.36 -0.15 2.02
CA GLU A 22 21.18 1.00 1.13
C GLU A 22 20.79 0.58 -0.29
N CYS A 23 21.38 -0.49 -0.82
CA CYS A 23 20.97 -1.09 -2.10
C CYS A 23 19.50 -1.55 -2.11
N VAL A 24 19.01 -2.10 -0.99
CA VAL A 24 17.59 -2.47 -0.88
C VAL A 24 16.70 -1.23 -0.85
N ILE A 25 17.07 -0.20 -0.08
CA ILE A 25 16.29 1.04 0.03
C ILE A 25 16.18 1.73 -1.33
N THR A 26 17.28 1.85 -2.07
CA THR A 26 17.30 2.45 -3.41
C THR A 26 16.46 1.64 -4.41
N THR A 27 16.54 0.31 -4.35
CA THR A 27 15.68 -0.60 -5.14
C THR A 27 14.20 -0.39 -4.83
N MET A 28 13.85 -0.17 -3.55
CA MET A 28 12.47 0.05 -3.13
C MET A 28 11.93 1.43 -3.52
N GLN A 29 12.77 2.46 -3.48
CA GLN A 29 12.40 3.83 -3.85
C GLN A 29 12.21 3.97 -5.37
N ASN A 30 13.09 3.36 -6.18
CA ASN A 30 13.08 3.49 -7.63
C ASN A 30 13.06 2.12 -8.33
N PRO A 31 11.99 1.32 -8.17
CA PRO A 31 11.94 -0.06 -8.70
C PRO A 31 12.00 -0.15 -10.23
N HIS A 32 11.62 0.91 -10.94
CA HIS A 32 11.68 0.95 -12.41
C HIS A 32 13.13 0.94 -12.93
N GLN A 33 14.09 1.48 -12.18
CA GLN A 33 15.51 1.48 -12.56
C GLN A 33 16.11 0.06 -12.52
N TYR A 34 15.56 -0.82 -11.67
CA TYR A 34 16.02 -2.21 -11.50
C TYR A 34 15.25 -3.21 -12.39
N MET A 35 14.59 -2.72 -13.45
CA MET A 35 13.81 -3.52 -14.40
C MET A 35 12.76 -4.39 -13.70
N ILE A 36 12.04 -3.82 -12.73
CA ILE A 36 10.88 -4.46 -12.11
C ILE A 36 9.64 -4.10 -12.94
N PRO A 37 8.81 -5.08 -13.36
CA PRO A 37 7.62 -4.80 -14.17
C PRO A 37 6.57 -3.95 -13.44
N ASP A 38 5.85 -3.12 -14.20
CA ASP A 38 4.82 -2.21 -13.68
C ASP A 38 3.69 -2.92 -12.92
N TRP A 39 3.34 -4.14 -13.33
CA TRP A 39 2.29 -4.93 -12.67
C TRP A 39 2.64 -5.31 -11.23
N PHE A 40 3.92 -5.23 -10.85
CA PHE A 40 4.40 -5.53 -9.50
C PHE A 40 4.23 -4.34 -8.54
N PHE A 41 3.98 -3.14 -9.05
CA PHE A 41 3.90 -1.93 -8.21
C PHE A 41 2.57 -1.87 -7.45
N ASN A 42 2.61 -1.39 -6.21
CA ASN A 42 1.42 -1.29 -5.36
C ASN A 42 0.44 -0.16 -5.77
N ARG A 43 0.90 0.85 -6.51
CA ARG A 43 0.08 1.93 -7.04
C ARG A 43 0.37 2.15 -8.52
N GLN A 44 -0.50 1.59 -9.34
CA GLN A 44 -0.41 1.68 -10.79
C GLN A 44 -1.31 2.81 -11.31
N LYS A 45 -0.81 3.56 -12.29
CA LYS A 45 -1.55 4.61 -13.00
C LYS A 45 -2.30 5.55 -12.05
N ASP A 46 -1.54 6.35 -11.29
CA ASP A 46 -2.11 7.33 -10.36
C ASP A 46 -3.12 8.25 -11.08
N VAL A 47 -4.22 8.60 -10.40
CA VAL A 47 -5.27 9.46 -10.96
C VAL A 47 -4.75 10.89 -11.16
N THR A 48 -3.77 11.34 -10.36
CA THR A 48 -3.18 12.67 -10.48
C THR A 48 -2.12 12.74 -11.57
N ASP A 49 -1.12 11.86 -11.49
CA ASP A 49 0.11 11.99 -12.28
C ASP A 49 0.21 10.94 -13.41
N GLY A 50 -0.66 9.94 -13.43
CA GLY A 50 -0.64 8.84 -14.41
C GLY A 50 0.52 7.85 -14.28
N LYS A 51 1.48 8.11 -13.38
CA LYS A 51 2.69 7.30 -13.20
C LYS A 51 2.42 6.03 -12.39
N HIS A 52 3.26 5.01 -12.62
CA HIS A 52 3.35 3.81 -11.79
C HIS A 52 4.39 4.06 -10.70
N SER A 53 4.01 3.83 -9.44
CA SER A 53 4.90 4.07 -8.29
C SER A 53 4.77 2.98 -7.24
N GLN A 54 5.88 2.75 -6.53
CA GLN A 54 5.89 1.95 -5.30
C GLN A 54 5.85 2.90 -4.11
N VAL A 55 4.70 2.98 -3.45
CA VAL A 55 4.51 3.87 -2.31
C VAL A 55 4.96 3.18 -1.02
N LEU A 56 5.79 3.84 -0.22
CA LEU A 56 6.36 3.33 1.03
C LEU A 56 5.77 4.04 2.26
N ALA A 57 5.65 3.30 3.37
CA ALA A 57 5.33 3.78 4.72
C ALA A 57 4.41 5.01 4.77
N ASN A 58 4.92 6.17 5.19
CA ASN A 58 4.16 7.42 5.38
C ASN A 58 3.49 7.91 4.09
N GLY A 59 4.10 7.65 2.93
CA GLY A 59 3.49 7.97 1.65
C GLY A 59 2.19 7.21 1.41
N LEU A 60 2.06 5.99 1.96
CA LEU A 60 0.89 5.14 1.75
C LEU A 60 -0.34 5.71 2.46
N ASP A 61 -0.18 6.14 3.71
CA ASP A 61 -1.27 6.72 4.49
C ASP A 61 -1.73 8.05 3.86
N ASN A 62 -0.81 8.92 3.43
CA ASN A 62 -1.16 10.17 2.73
C ASN A 62 -1.93 9.90 1.44
N LYS A 63 -1.45 8.96 0.64
CA LYS A 63 -2.09 8.54 -0.61
C LYS A 63 -3.47 7.92 -0.39
N LEU A 64 -3.69 7.22 0.72
CA LEU A 64 -5.01 6.72 1.09
C LEU A 64 -5.96 7.85 1.47
N HIS A 65 -5.49 8.83 2.25
CA HIS A 65 -6.28 10.00 2.65
C HIS A 65 -6.71 10.83 1.43
N GLU A 66 -5.78 11.11 0.50
CA GLU A 66 -6.07 11.82 -0.76
C GLU A 66 -7.18 11.13 -1.55
N ASN A 67 -7.07 9.80 -1.74
CA ASN A 67 -8.07 9.02 -2.48
C ASN A 67 -9.45 9.03 -1.79
N LEU A 68 -9.49 8.89 -0.47
CA LEU A 68 -10.74 8.93 0.30
C LEU A 68 -11.40 10.30 0.22
N GLU A 69 -10.61 11.37 0.32
CA GLU A 69 -11.11 12.74 0.27
C GLU A 69 -11.64 13.10 -1.12
N GLN A 70 -10.96 12.66 -2.19
CA GLN A 70 -11.45 12.78 -3.55
C GLN A 70 -12.80 12.06 -3.73
N MET A 71 -12.94 10.82 -3.24
CA MET A 71 -14.19 10.06 -3.35
C MET A 71 -15.34 10.71 -2.57
N LYS A 72 -15.06 11.34 -1.43
CA LYS A 72 -16.06 12.09 -0.66
C LYS A 72 -16.53 13.33 -1.44
N LYS A 73 -15.60 14.09 -2.00
CA LYS A 73 -15.91 15.30 -2.80
C LYS A 73 -16.74 14.99 -4.05
N ILE A 74 -16.47 13.88 -4.72
CA ILE A 74 -17.25 13.41 -5.88
C ILE A 74 -18.65 12.93 -5.46
N GLY A 75 -18.87 12.60 -4.18
CA GLY A 75 -20.13 12.02 -3.71
C GLY A 75 -20.31 10.55 -4.09
N ALA A 76 -19.21 9.83 -4.37
CA ALA A 76 -19.26 8.43 -4.72
C ALA A 76 -19.77 7.59 -3.54
N HIS A 77 -20.62 6.58 -3.81
CA HIS A 77 -21.18 5.69 -2.77
C HIS A 77 -20.08 5.12 -1.86
N ARG A 78 -18.96 4.67 -2.45
CA ARG A 78 -17.81 4.16 -1.69
C ARG A 78 -17.20 5.21 -0.76
N GLY A 79 -17.05 6.44 -1.21
CA GLY A 79 -16.53 7.56 -0.40
C GLY A 79 -17.45 7.91 0.75
N LEU A 80 -18.77 7.94 0.50
CA LEU A 80 -19.78 8.17 1.54
C LEU A 80 -19.83 7.04 2.56
N CYS A 81 -19.70 5.77 2.15
CA CYS A 81 -19.58 4.65 3.08
C CYS A 81 -18.33 4.76 3.95
N HIS A 82 -17.18 5.14 3.40
CA HIS A 82 -15.97 5.40 4.17
C HIS A 82 -16.16 6.56 5.17
N PHE A 83 -16.81 7.64 4.77
CA PHE A 83 -17.13 8.76 5.68
C PHE A 83 -18.04 8.32 6.85
N ARG A 84 -19.00 7.43 6.59
CA ARG A 84 -19.92 6.88 7.59
C ARG A 84 -19.35 5.68 8.38
N GLY A 85 -18.14 5.22 8.07
CA GLY A 85 -17.53 4.03 8.70
C GLY A 85 -18.22 2.70 8.35
N LEU A 86 -18.90 2.61 7.20
CA LEU A 86 -19.60 1.42 6.75
C LEU A 86 -18.73 0.55 5.82
N CYS A 87 -19.06 -0.74 5.72
CA CYS A 87 -18.44 -1.65 4.76
C CYS A 87 -18.68 -1.19 3.31
N VAL A 88 -17.65 -1.28 2.47
CA VAL A 88 -17.62 -0.59 1.15
C VAL A 88 -17.79 -1.55 -0.04
N ARG A 89 -17.58 -2.86 0.16
CA ARG A 89 -17.60 -3.88 -0.91
C ARG A 89 -18.97 -4.57 -1.09
N GLY A 90 -20.06 -3.96 -0.64
CA GLY A 90 -21.40 -4.55 -0.75
C GLY A 90 -21.66 -5.75 0.18
N GLN A 91 -20.95 -5.81 1.30
CA GLN A 91 -21.19 -6.83 2.32
C GLN A 91 -22.55 -6.63 3.00
N HIS A 92 -23.20 -7.73 3.39
CA HIS A 92 -24.49 -7.70 4.08
C HIS A 92 -24.34 -7.23 5.54
N THR A 93 -24.80 -6.02 5.84
CA THR A 93 -24.70 -5.39 7.17
C THR A 93 -25.83 -5.78 8.13
N LYS A 94 -26.77 -6.65 7.71
CA LYS A 94 -27.86 -7.12 8.58
C LYS A 94 -27.32 -7.85 9.80
N THR A 95 -26.36 -8.75 9.60
CA THR A 95 -25.78 -9.62 10.64
C THR A 95 -24.30 -9.35 10.93
N THR A 96 -23.55 -8.79 9.98
CA THR A 96 -22.11 -8.50 10.12
C THR A 96 -21.85 -7.08 10.63
N GLY A 97 -20.71 -6.85 11.30
CA GLY A 97 -20.33 -5.51 11.80
C GLY A 97 -21.13 -5.01 13.01
N ARG A 98 -21.80 -5.91 13.74
CA ARG A 98 -22.44 -5.63 15.03
C ARG A 98 -21.39 -5.54 16.14
N HIS A 99 -21.70 -4.77 17.20
CA HIS A 99 -20.89 -4.56 18.42
C HIS A 99 -19.40 -4.94 18.30
N GLY A 100 -18.57 -3.99 17.87
CA GLY A 100 -17.13 -3.95 18.11
C GLY A 100 -16.38 -5.29 17.98
N CYS A 101 -16.28 -5.84 16.77
CA CYS A 101 -15.27 -6.86 16.45
C CYS A 101 -14.65 -6.53 15.10
N THR A 102 -13.37 -6.17 15.12
CA THR A 102 -12.56 -5.88 13.94
C THR A 102 -12.36 -7.16 13.13
N MET A 103 -13.27 -7.43 12.20
CA MET A 103 -13.05 -8.48 11.20
C MET A 103 -12.19 -7.89 10.07
N HIS A 104 -10.88 -8.06 10.21
CA HIS A 104 -9.89 -8.06 9.13
C HIS A 104 -9.46 -6.70 8.53
N VAL A 105 -8.49 -6.06 9.18
CA VAL A 105 -7.07 -5.89 8.81
C VAL A 105 -6.44 -5.39 10.11
N SER A 106 -5.71 -6.25 10.81
CA SER A 106 -4.97 -5.86 12.01
C SER A 106 -3.75 -5.06 11.57
N LYS A 107 -3.73 -3.74 11.81
CA LYS A 107 -2.46 -3.03 11.88
C LYS A 107 -1.71 -3.62 13.09
N LYS A 108 -0.50 -4.15 12.86
CA LYS A 108 0.40 -4.53 13.94
C LYS A 108 0.70 -3.24 14.71
N LYS A 109 0.46 -3.22 16.03
CA LYS A 109 1.00 -2.15 16.89
C LYS A 109 2.52 -2.20 16.85
#